data_AF-A0ABD0R1H2-F1
#
_entry.id   AF-A0ABD0R1H2-F1
#
_cell.length_a   1.000
_cell.length_b   1.000
_cell.length_c   1.000
_cell.angle_alpha   90.00
_cell.angle_beta   90.00
_cell.angle_gamma   90.00
#
_symmetry.space_group_name_H-M   'P 1'
#
loop_
_entity.id
_entity.type
_entity.pdbx_description
1 polymer ?
#
loop_
_entity_poly.entity_id
_entity_poly.type
_entity_poly.pdbx_seq_one_letter_code
_entity_poly.pdbx_strand_id
1 'polypeptide(L)'
;NEVNEEQKKEKIAELKNKQESIKEMLALKEEELKKICLREAELTGVLPKEYPLALGEKPPTVRRRVGTAFKLDDLFPYDADPRLRNLESCFALQKKIVEAAKKLAYE
;
A
#
# COMPACT_ATOMS: atom_id res chain seq x y z
N ASN A 1 -59.17 2.37 7.09
CA ASN A 1 -58.08 3.20 6.52
C ASN A 1 -56.85 3.31 7.42
N GLU A 2 -56.92 3.00 8.72
CA GLU A 2 -55.75 3.04 9.63
C GLU A 2 -54.75 1.89 9.41
N VAL A 3 -55.23 0.68 9.14
CA VAL A 3 -54.38 -0.51 8.90
C VAL A 3 -53.41 -0.32 7.71
N ASN A 4 -53.78 0.51 6.72
CA ASN A 4 -52.94 0.81 5.55
C ASN A 4 -51.81 1.82 5.88
N GLU A 5 -52.04 2.74 6.81
CA GLU A 5 -51.02 3.72 7.23
C GLU A 5 -49.97 3.08 8.16
N GLU A 6 -50.39 2.12 8.98
CA GLU A 6 -49.49 1.35 9.86
C GLU A 6 -48.56 0.44 9.05
N GLN A 7 -49.09 -0.25 8.04
CA GLN A 7 -48.30 -1.06 7.09
C GLN A 7 -47.31 -0.24 6.26
N LYS A 8 -47.66 1.01 5.90
CA LYS A 8 -46.73 1.92 5.21
C LYS A 8 -45.58 2.34 6.12
N LYS A 9 -45.87 2.64 7.40
CA LYS A 9 -44.85 3.00 8.38
C LYS A 9 -43.88 1.85 8.64
N GLU A 10 -44.36 0.62 8.78
CA GLU A 10 -43.50 -0.56 8.92
C GLU A 10 -42.59 -0.77 7.71
N LYS A 11 -43.12 -0.65 6.47
CA LYS A 11 -42.30 -0.75 5.25
C LYS A 11 -41.23 0.33 5.18
N ILE A 12 -41.54 1.56 5.58
CA ILE A 12 -40.56 2.66 5.60
C ILE A 12 -39.47 2.38 6.64
N ALA A 13 -39.83 1.87 7.83
CA ALA A 13 -38.86 1.50 8.85
C ALA A 13 -37.94 0.37 8.36
N GLU A 14 -38.49 -0.65 7.71
CA GLU A 14 -37.72 -1.75 7.15
C GLU A 14 -36.77 -1.29 6.04
N LEU A 15 -37.22 -0.40 5.16
CA LEU A 15 -36.36 0.20 4.12
C LEU A 15 -35.26 1.08 4.70
N LYS A 16 -35.54 1.81 5.79
CA LYS A 16 -34.51 2.61 6.50
C LYS A 16 -33.46 1.71 7.14
N ASN A 17 -33.87 0.63 7.81
CA ASN A 17 -32.93 -0.34 8.39
C ASN A 17 -32.06 -1.00 7.32
N LYS A 18 -32.65 -1.38 6.17
CA LYS A 18 -31.91 -1.88 5.01
C LYS A 18 -30.93 -0.85 4.47
N GLN A 19 -31.35 0.41 4.37
CA GLN A 19 -30.48 1.50 3.92
C GLN A 19 -29.29 1.71 4.87
N GLU A 20 -29.52 1.67 6.18
CA GLU A 20 -28.48 1.83 7.19
C GLU A 20 -27.48 0.67 7.16
N SER A 21 -27.97 -0.57 7.10
CA SER A 21 -27.13 -1.76 6.96
C SER A 21 -26.25 -1.73 5.70
N ILE A 22 -26.81 -1.29 4.56
CA ILE A 22 -26.05 -1.15 3.31
C ILE A 22 -24.97 -0.06 3.46
N LYS A 23 -25.28 1.07 4.12
CA LYS A 23 -24.30 2.14 4.36
C LYS A 23 -23.17 1.68 5.28
N GLU A 24 -23.48 0.92 6.32
CA GLU A 24 -22.46 0.34 7.21
C GLU A 24 -21.54 -0.62 6.45
N MET A 25 -22.13 -1.51 5.65
CA MET A 25 -21.36 -2.45 4.83
C MET A 25 -20.46 -1.72 3.83
N LEU A 26 -20.97 -0.65 3.21
CA LEU A 26 -20.19 0.19 2.31
C LEU A 26 -18.99 0.83 3.03
N ALA A 27 -19.22 1.42 4.21
CA ALA A 27 -18.16 2.05 4.99
C ALA A 27 -17.04 1.07 5.38
N LEU A 28 -17.42 -0.15 5.77
CA LEU A 28 -16.45 -1.22 6.07
C LEU A 28 -15.62 -1.59 4.84
N LYS A 29 -16.26 -1.72 3.67
CA LYS A 29 -15.56 -2.05 2.42
C LYS A 29 -14.66 -0.93 1.94
N GLU A 30 -15.05 0.32 2.14
CA GLU A 30 -14.19 1.48 1.85
C GLU A 30 -12.95 1.50 2.74
N GLU A 31 -13.07 1.17 4.03
CA GLU A 31 -11.92 1.11 4.95
C GLU A 31 -10.96 -0.04 4.59
N GLU A 32 -11.51 -1.22 4.26
CA GLU A 32 -10.73 -2.36 3.76
C GLU A 32 -9.96 -1.98 2.48
N LEU A 33 -10.64 -1.35 1.52
CA LEU A 33 -10.03 -0.91 0.27
C LEU A 33 -8.90 0.09 0.53
N LYS A 34 -9.12 1.07 1.42
CA LYS A 34 -8.08 2.03 1.82
C LYS A 34 -6.83 1.33 2.35
N LYS A 35 -6.99 0.33 3.23
CA LYS A 35 -5.85 -0.43 3.78
C LYS A 35 -5.10 -1.20 2.70
N ILE A 36 -5.81 -1.82 1.76
CA ILE A 36 -5.20 -2.56 0.64
C ILE A 36 -4.45 -1.61 -0.27
N CYS A 37 -5.09 -0.53 -0.73
CA CYS A 37 -4.45 0.42 -1.62
C CYS A 37 -3.23 1.09 -0.98
N LEU A 38 -3.21 1.33 0.33
CA LEU A 38 -2.00 1.81 1.02
C LEU A 38 -0.86 0.78 0.96
N ARG A 39 -1.16 -0.49 1.23
CA ARG A 39 -0.16 -1.58 1.13
C ARG A 39 0.35 -1.76 -0.30
N GLU A 40 -0.53 -1.72 -1.29
CA GLU A 40 -0.16 -1.82 -2.70
C GLU A 40 0.66 -0.62 -3.16
N ALA A 41 0.29 0.57 -2.71
CA ALA A 41 1.03 1.77 -3.01
C ALA A 41 2.41 1.72 -2.34
N GLU A 42 2.53 1.23 -1.10
CA GLU A 42 3.85 1.00 -0.48
C GLU A 42 4.73 0.08 -1.35
N LEU A 43 4.17 -0.96 -1.98
CA LEU A 43 4.95 -1.86 -2.84
C LEU A 43 5.27 -1.24 -4.22
N THR A 44 4.29 -0.59 -4.84
CA THR A 44 4.35 -0.12 -6.23
C THR A 44 4.93 1.29 -6.33
N GLY A 45 4.83 2.09 -5.28
CA GLY A 45 5.16 3.51 -5.23
C GLY A 45 4.13 4.43 -5.90
N VAL A 46 2.97 3.89 -6.31
CA VAL A 46 1.91 4.63 -7.01
C VAL A 46 0.59 4.37 -6.29
N LEU A 47 -0.15 5.44 -5.99
CA LEU A 47 -1.50 5.35 -5.44
C LEU A 47 -2.53 5.31 -6.60
N PRO A 48 -3.45 4.33 -6.63
CA PRO A 48 -4.50 4.27 -7.65
C PRO A 48 -5.43 5.49 -7.62
N LYS A 49 -6.02 5.82 -8.77
CA LYS A 49 -7.00 6.92 -8.88
C LYS A 49 -8.33 6.56 -8.22
N GLU A 50 -8.60 5.27 -8.05
CA GLU A 50 -9.78 4.74 -7.37
C GLU A 50 -9.66 4.78 -5.84
N TYR A 51 -8.56 5.28 -5.27
CA TYR A 51 -8.45 5.42 -3.82
C TYR A 51 -9.56 6.34 -3.30
N PRO A 52 -10.37 5.90 -2.31
CA PRO A 52 -11.45 6.72 -1.77
C PRO A 52 -10.86 7.88 -0.95
N LEU A 53 -10.47 8.96 -1.61
CA LEU A 53 -10.04 10.20 -0.97
C LEU A 53 -11.29 10.93 -0.48
N ALA A 54 -11.34 11.28 0.81
CA ALA A 54 -12.35 12.21 1.28
C ALA A 54 -12.13 13.58 0.61
N LEU A 55 -13.21 14.32 0.33
CA LEU A 55 -13.17 15.65 -0.27
C LEU A 55 -12.26 16.58 0.56
N GLY A 56 -11.03 16.84 0.08
CA GLY A 56 -10.05 17.72 0.72
C GLY A 56 -8.82 17.03 1.34
N GLU A 57 -8.75 15.70 1.36
CA GLU A 57 -7.56 15.00 1.82
C GLU A 57 -6.47 14.96 0.74
N LYS A 58 -5.25 15.38 1.09
CA LYS A 58 -4.09 15.22 0.21
C LYS A 58 -3.74 13.73 0.13
N PRO A 59 -3.48 13.18 -1.07
CA PRO A 59 -3.07 11.80 -1.21
C PRO A 59 -1.82 11.55 -0.35
N PRO A 60 -1.78 10.47 0.44
CA PRO A 60 -0.64 10.18 1.31
C PRO A 60 0.63 10.07 0.47
N THR A 61 1.73 10.64 0.98
CA THR A 61 3.02 10.52 0.32
C THR A 61 3.50 9.08 0.45
N VAL A 62 3.30 8.30 -0.60
CA VAL A 62 3.64 6.88 -0.62
C VAL A 62 5.14 6.73 -0.82
N ARG A 63 5.87 6.40 0.26
CA ARG A 63 7.29 6.07 0.18
C ARG A 63 7.42 4.59 -0.15
N ARG A 64 7.88 4.27 -1.37
CA ARG A 64 8.08 2.90 -1.85
C ARG A 64 8.84 2.08 -0.80
N ARG A 65 8.21 1.06 -0.21
CA ARG A 65 8.87 -0.02 0.53
C ARG A 65 9.71 -0.78 -0.49
N VAL A 66 10.92 -0.32 -0.69
CA VAL A 66 11.96 -1.13 -1.28
C VAL A 66 12.32 -2.19 -0.27
N GLY A 67 11.63 -3.33 -0.33
CA GLY A 67 12.12 -4.59 0.22
C GLY A 67 13.49 -4.81 -0.38
N THR A 68 14.53 -4.50 0.40
CA THR A 68 15.94 -4.55 0.01
C THR A 68 16.22 -4.09 -1.42
N ALA A 69 15.81 -2.89 -1.84
CA ALA A 69 16.70 -2.18 -2.75
C ALA A 69 17.82 -1.69 -1.86
N PHE A 70 18.80 -2.57 -1.62
CA PHE A 70 20.10 -2.13 -1.19
C PHE A 70 20.56 -1.18 -2.30
N LYS A 71 20.26 0.12 -2.14
CA LYS A 71 20.95 1.13 -2.91
C LYS A 71 22.38 0.94 -2.50
N LEU A 72 23.18 0.33 -3.39
CA LEU A 72 24.61 0.55 -3.34
C LEU A 72 24.71 2.07 -3.45
N ASP A 73 24.88 2.74 -2.31
CA ASP A 73 25.34 4.13 -2.30
C ASP A 73 26.49 4.16 -3.29
N ASP A 74 26.52 5.17 -4.17
CA ASP A 74 27.60 5.39 -5.13
C ASP A 74 28.89 5.57 -4.32
N LEU A 75 29.47 4.44 -3.91
CA LEU A 75 30.57 4.34 -2.96
C LEU A 75 31.87 4.86 -3.56
N PHE A 76 31.81 5.27 -4.83
CA PHE A 76 32.95 5.54 -5.67
C PHE A 76 32.68 6.84 -6.46
N PRO A 77 32.96 8.01 -5.87
CA PRO A 77 32.86 9.30 -6.54
C PRO A 77 33.98 9.55 -7.57
N TYR A 78 34.50 8.51 -8.24
CA TYR A 78 35.60 8.64 -9.19
C TYR A 78 35.19 8.12 -10.57
N ASP A 79 35.27 9.01 -11.58
CA ASP A 79 35.17 8.72 -13.02
C ASP A 79 36.41 7.94 -13.57
N ALA A 80 37.06 7.13 -12.73
CA ALA A 80 38.25 6.38 -13.11
C ALA A 80 37.83 5.02 -13.72
N ASP A 81 37.77 4.99 -15.05
CA ASP A 81 37.49 3.82 -15.91
C ASP A 81 36.15 3.09 -15.62
N PRO A 82 35.15 3.22 -16.52
CA PRO A 82 33.89 2.50 -16.43
C PRO A 82 34.02 0.99 -16.23
N ARG A 83 35.10 0.35 -16.70
CA ARG A 83 35.33 -1.08 -16.51
C ARG A 83 35.70 -1.43 -15.08
N LEU A 84 36.56 -0.62 -14.46
CA LEU A 84 37.00 -0.81 -13.07
C LEU A 84 35.82 -0.58 -12.11
N ARG A 85 35.04 0.49 -12.32
CA ARG A 85 33.84 0.79 -11.51
C ARG A 85 32.84 -0.37 -11.51
N ASN A 86 32.57 -0.97 -12.67
CA ASN A 86 31.67 -2.12 -12.79
C ASN A 86 32.19 -3.33 -11.99
N LEU A 87 33.49 -3.61 -12.10
CA LEU A 87 34.12 -4.72 -11.40
C LEU A 87 34.07 -4.54 -9.88
N GLU A 88 34.41 -3.35 -9.39
CA GLU A 88 34.36 -3.00 -7.96
C GLU A 88 32.94 -3.06 -7.41
N SER A 89 31.95 -2.59 -8.19
CA SER A 89 30.53 -2.67 -7.82
C SER A 89 30.04 -4.11 -7.72
N CYS A 90 30.37 -4.94 -8.71
CA CYS A 90 30.05 -6.37 -8.69
C CYS A 90 30.70 -7.09 -7.49
N PHE A 91 31.97 -6.79 -7.21
CA PHE A 91 32.68 -7.37 -6.07
C PHE A 91 32.06 -6.94 -4.73
N ALA A 92 31.77 -5.65 -4.56
CA ALA A 92 31.14 -5.12 -3.35
C ALA A 92 29.76 -5.78 -3.10
N LEU A 93 28.97 -5.98 -4.17
CA LEU A 93 27.69 -6.66 -4.10
C LEU A 93 27.86 -8.13 -3.67
N GLN A 94 28.73 -8.88 -4.35
CA GLN A 94 29.00 -10.28 -4.03
C GLN A 94 29.50 -10.47 -2.59
N LYS A 95 30.40 -9.59 -2.12
CA LYS A 95 30.91 -9.61 -0.75
C LYS A 95 29.76 -9.49 0.27
N LYS A 96 28.81 -8.57 0.04
CA LYS A 96 27.65 -8.41 0.94
C LYS A 96 26.69 -9.59 0.88
N ILE A 97 26.48 -10.19 -0.29
CA ILE A 97 25.67 -11.41 -0.42
C ILE A 97 26.28 -12.54 0.41
N VAL A 98 27.59 -12.74 0.29
CA VAL A 98 28.31 -13.78 1.06
C VAL A 98 28.28 -13.46 2.56
N GLU A 99 28.43 -12.20 2.97
CA GLU A 99 28.33 -11.81 4.38
C GLU A 99 26.93 -12.07 4.95
N ALA A 100 25.88 -11.76 4.21
CA ALA A 100 24.51 -12.05 4.61
C ALA A 100 24.24 -13.56 4.67
N ALA A 101 24.69 -14.33 3.67
CA ALA A 101 24.58 -15.77 3.67
C ALA A 101 25.32 -16.41 4.86
N LYS A 102 26.50 -15.87 5.23
CA LYS A 102 27.22 -16.29 6.43
C LYS A 102 26.42 -15.98 7.70
N LYS A 103 25.88 -14.77 7.84
CA LYS A 103 25.06 -14.40 9.01
C LYS A 103 23.87 -15.36 9.19
N LEU A 104 23.15 -15.66 8.11
CA LEU A 104 22.04 -16.60 8.10
C LEU A 104 22.44 -18.04 8.43
N ALA A 105 23.67 -18.45 8.08
CA ALA A 105 24.16 -19.81 8.35
C ALA A 105 24.65 -20.02 9.80
N TYR A 106 24.94 -18.93 10.53
CA TYR A 106 25.36 -18.95 11.93
C TYR A 106 24.28 -18.47 12.91
N GLU A 107 23.08 -18.16 12.40
CA GLU A 107 21.83 -17.99 13.16
C GLU A 107 21.20 -19.36 13.48
#